data_AF-A0A800JHQ9-F1
#
_entry.id   AF-A0A800JHQ9-F1
#
_cell.length_a   1.000
_cell.length_b   1.000
_cell.length_c   1.000
_cell.angle_alpha   90.00
_cell.angle_beta   90.00
_cell.angle_gamma   90.00
#
_symmetry.space_group_name_H-M   'P 1'
#
loop_
_entity.id
_entity.type
_entity.pdbx_description
1 polymer ?
#
loop_
_entity_poly.entity_id
_entity_poly.type
_entity_poly.pdbx_seq_one_letter_code
_entity_poly.pdbx_strand_id
1 'polypeptide(L)'
;MGTTKSKQAKKGKKKAKKREISCDCARPKSTVRLATCLKKLKHRQHLRLLAESWELMTDAISVADPETGKLLYVNGAWLRLYGYSSGMALGSAVESLVNPKGLSAHLRTKIWKRSLCGHWCGRLLNRDAKGRVFLVDLSTGLVNTADGELIGLLGVCTPLRGSAVTDEKINRLVMHHQETLSRELQILLESALLKDEPNGRASSV
;
A
#
# COMPACT_ATOMS: atom_id res chain seq x y z
N MET A 1 10.28 41.98 49.14
CA MET A 1 10.50 40.55 48.88
C MET A 1 9.34 40.03 48.03
N GLY A 2 9.57 39.87 46.74
CA GLY A 2 8.57 39.35 45.79
C GLY A 2 8.51 37.83 45.87
N THR A 3 7.29 37.28 45.84
CA THR A 3 7.07 35.84 45.67
C THR A 3 6.23 35.62 44.42
N THR A 4 6.93 35.15 43.39
CA THR A 4 6.43 34.86 42.04
C THR A 4 5.56 33.60 42.08
N LYS A 5 4.25 33.73 41.82
CA LYS A 5 3.38 32.57 41.57
C LYS A 5 3.64 32.02 40.17
N SER A 6 4.21 30.82 40.11
CA SER A 6 4.43 30.05 38.88
C SER A 6 3.09 29.55 38.30
N LYS A 7 2.73 30.05 37.13
CA LYS A 7 1.65 29.51 36.29
C LYS A 7 2.12 28.19 35.66
N GLN A 8 1.59 27.06 36.12
CA GLN A 8 1.69 25.80 35.37
C GLN A 8 0.74 25.84 34.17
N ALA A 9 1.33 25.86 32.97
CA ALA A 9 0.64 25.76 31.70
C ALA A 9 0.09 24.35 31.48
N LYS A 10 -1.24 24.20 31.47
CA LYS A 10 -1.92 23.00 30.97
C LYS A 10 -1.68 22.87 29.46
N LYS A 11 -0.71 22.05 29.04
CA LYS A 11 -0.58 21.63 27.63
C LYS A 11 -1.74 20.69 27.29
N GLY A 12 -2.75 21.23 26.60
CA GLY A 12 -3.83 20.46 26.01
C GLY A 12 -3.31 19.48 24.97
N LYS A 13 -3.63 18.19 25.14
CA LYS A 13 -3.46 17.15 24.11
C LYS A 13 -4.34 17.52 22.91
N LYS A 14 -3.75 18.07 21.85
CA LYS A 14 -4.42 18.26 20.56
C LYS A 14 -4.78 16.89 19.99
N LYS A 15 -6.05 16.49 20.07
CA LYS A 15 -6.59 15.34 19.33
C LYS A 15 -6.43 15.64 17.83
N ALA A 16 -5.64 14.83 17.13
CA ALA A 16 -5.51 14.89 15.69
C ALA A 16 -6.89 14.61 15.06
N LYS A 17 -7.41 15.59 14.31
CA LYS A 17 -8.70 15.52 13.61
C LYS A 17 -8.55 14.50 12.46
N LYS A 18 -9.10 13.30 12.64
CA LYS A 18 -9.12 12.24 11.63
C LYS A 18 -9.82 12.77 10.38
N ARG A 19 -9.06 13.06 9.31
CA ARG A 19 -9.64 13.36 8.00
C ARG A 19 -10.16 12.05 7.42
N GLU A 20 -11.47 11.93 7.27
CA GLU A 20 -12.10 10.78 6.64
C GLU A 20 -11.82 10.83 5.13
N ILE A 21 -10.82 10.07 4.69
CA ILE A 21 -10.56 9.91 3.26
C ILE A 21 -11.28 8.62 2.83
N SER A 22 -12.46 8.78 2.21
CA SER A 22 -13.28 7.69 1.66
C SER A 22 -12.49 6.83 0.68
N CYS A 23 -12.71 5.51 0.68
CA CYS A 23 -12.15 4.54 -0.26
C CYS A 23 -13.29 3.90 -1.02
N ASP A 24 -13.24 3.92 -2.36
CA ASP A 24 -14.33 3.50 -3.26
C ASP A 24 -14.52 1.99 -3.40
N CYS A 25 -13.83 1.15 -2.62
CA CYS A 25 -14.11 -0.29 -2.66
C CYS A 25 -15.25 -0.66 -1.73
N ALA A 26 -16.09 -1.58 -2.19
CA ALA A 26 -17.21 -2.16 -1.45
C ALA A 26 -16.81 -2.98 -0.20
N ARG A 27 -15.52 -3.02 0.17
CA ARG A 27 -15.07 -3.70 1.39
C ARG A 27 -15.23 -2.78 2.60
N PRO A 28 -15.84 -3.24 3.71
CA PRO A 28 -15.96 -2.43 4.91
C PRO A 28 -14.58 -2.04 5.43
N LYS A 29 -14.44 -0.82 5.98
CA LYS A 29 -13.22 -0.36 6.67
C LYS A 29 -12.95 -1.27 7.87
N SER A 30 -12.17 -2.33 7.67
CA SER A 30 -11.88 -3.31 8.71
C SER A 30 -10.82 -2.76 9.67
N THR A 31 -11.23 -2.37 10.86
CA THR A 31 -10.31 -2.16 11.98
C THR A 31 -10.30 -3.44 12.82
N VAL A 32 -9.17 -4.15 12.84
CA VAL A 32 -9.02 -5.31 13.75
C VAL A 32 -8.70 -4.75 15.13
N ARG A 33 -9.61 -4.92 16.09
CA ARG A 33 -9.41 -4.52 17.48
C ARG A 33 -8.98 -5.74 18.28
N LEU A 34 -7.70 -5.79 18.65
CA LEU A 34 -7.23 -6.80 19.60
C LEU A 34 -7.59 -6.34 21.02
N ALA A 35 -8.43 -7.10 21.71
CA ALA A 35 -8.86 -6.76 23.06
C ALA A 35 -7.70 -6.80 24.06
N THR A 36 -7.41 -5.68 24.74
CA THR A 36 -6.31 -5.52 25.69
C THR A 36 -6.57 -6.18 27.05
N CYS A 37 -6.85 -7.49 27.09
CA CYS A 37 -6.95 -8.19 28.38
C CYS A 37 -6.34 -9.60 28.39
N LEU A 38 -5.01 -9.65 28.37
CA LEU A 38 -4.17 -10.86 28.54
C LEU A 38 -4.23 -11.50 29.95
N LYS A 39 -5.13 -11.02 30.84
CA LYS A 39 -5.25 -11.47 32.23
C LYS A 39 -6.10 -12.74 32.42
N LYS A 40 -7.02 -13.06 31.50
CA LYS A 40 -7.92 -14.24 31.62
C LYS A 40 -7.56 -15.32 30.59
N LEU A 41 -7.56 -16.58 31.03
CA LEU A 41 -7.24 -17.76 30.21
C LEU A 41 -8.12 -17.86 28.94
N LYS A 42 -9.41 -17.55 29.05
CA LYS A 42 -10.36 -17.53 27.91
C LYS A 42 -9.95 -16.54 26.81
N HIS A 43 -9.44 -15.36 27.15
CA HIS A 43 -8.96 -14.40 26.15
C HIS A 43 -7.70 -14.90 25.43
N ARG A 44 -6.80 -15.58 26.15
CA ARG A 44 -5.61 -16.19 25.54
C ARG A 44 -6.00 -17.34 24.60
N GLN A 45 -6.99 -18.15 24.97
CA GLN A 45 -7.53 -19.20 24.11
C GLN A 45 -8.17 -18.61 22.84
N HIS A 46 -9.01 -17.58 22.96
CA HIS A 46 -9.57 -16.90 21.78
C HIS A 46 -8.50 -16.29 20.87
N LEU A 47 -7.46 -15.67 21.44
CA LEU A 47 -6.35 -15.13 20.65
C LEU A 47 -5.55 -16.24 19.94
N ARG A 48 -5.35 -17.38 20.60
CA ARG A 48 -4.72 -18.57 19.98
C ARG A 48 -5.55 -19.11 18.83
N LEU A 49 -6.86 -19.30 19.04
CA LEU A 49 -7.78 -19.77 17.99
C LEU A 49 -7.79 -18.83 16.78
N LEU A 50 -7.78 -17.51 17.00
CA LEU A 50 -7.69 -16.53 15.92
C LEU A 50 -6.35 -16.63 15.17
N ALA A 51 -5.23 -16.77 15.88
CA ALA A 51 -3.92 -16.93 15.26
C ALA A 51 -3.80 -18.25 14.47
N GLU A 52 -4.31 -19.36 15.03
CA GLU A 52 -4.40 -20.66 14.34
C GLU A 52 -5.26 -20.55 13.08
N SER A 53 -6.40 -19.84 13.17
CA SER A 53 -7.25 -19.58 12.01
C SER A 53 -6.51 -18.81 10.92
N TRP A 54 -5.57 -17.93 11.28
CA TRP A 54 -4.76 -17.20 10.31
C TRP A 54 -3.75 -18.08 9.58
N GLU A 55 -3.20 -19.09 10.25
CA GLU A 55 -2.30 -20.07 9.62
C GLU A 55 -3.02 -21.00 8.64
N LEU A 56 -4.32 -21.26 8.89
CA LEU A 56 -5.17 -22.11 8.04
C LEU A 56 -5.71 -21.37 6.79
N MET A 57 -5.68 -20.04 6.77
CA MET A 57 -6.17 -19.27 5.62
C MET A 57 -5.30 -19.47 4.38
N THR A 58 -5.94 -19.47 3.21
CA THR A 58 -5.26 -19.56 1.91
C THR A 58 -4.66 -18.23 1.47
N ASP A 59 -5.21 -17.11 1.97
CA ASP A 59 -4.70 -15.78 1.69
C ASP A 59 -3.41 -15.51 2.45
N ALA A 60 -2.48 -14.82 1.79
CA ALA A 60 -1.23 -14.41 2.40
C ALA A 60 -1.47 -13.22 3.34
N ILE A 61 -1.15 -13.40 4.61
CA ILE A 61 -1.39 -12.41 5.66
C ILE A 61 -0.06 -11.94 6.23
N SER A 62 0.05 -10.63 6.43
CA SER A 62 1.18 -10.00 7.07
C SER A 62 0.74 -8.88 8.00
N VAL A 63 1.47 -8.67 9.09
CA VAL A 63 1.38 -7.45 9.90
C VAL A 63 2.73 -6.76 9.85
N ALA A 64 2.73 -5.47 9.54
CA ALA A 64 3.92 -4.64 9.50
C ALA A 64 3.86 -3.53 10.56
N ASP A 65 5.03 -3.11 11.01
CA ASP A 65 5.21 -1.95 11.85
C ASP A 65 4.79 -0.67 11.09
N PRO A 66 3.93 0.18 11.67
CA PRO A 66 3.36 1.32 10.98
C PRO A 66 4.36 2.45 10.72
N GLU A 67 5.49 2.50 11.43
CA GLU A 67 6.49 3.55 11.29
C GLU A 67 7.59 3.13 10.30
N THR A 68 8.10 1.91 10.47
CA THR A 68 9.24 1.39 9.71
C THR A 68 8.84 0.56 8.50
N GLY A 69 7.59 0.08 8.44
CA GLY A 69 7.11 -0.82 7.39
C GLY A 69 7.73 -2.23 7.44
N LYS A 70 8.42 -2.57 8.53
CA LYS A 70 9.04 -3.88 8.74
C LYS A 70 8.01 -4.93 9.14
N LEU A 71 8.14 -6.14 8.61
CA LEU A 71 7.26 -7.25 8.95
C LEU A 71 7.42 -7.66 10.42
N LEU A 72 6.32 -7.62 11.16
CA LEU A 72 6.19 -8.11 12.53
C LEU A 72 5.65 -9.55 12.57
N TYR A 73 4.81 -9.90 11.58
CA TYR A 73 4.20 -11.22 11.46
C TYR A 73 3.89 -11.53 9.99
N VAL A 74 3.98 -12.82 9.64
CA VAL A 74 3.51 -13.40 8.39
C VAL A 74 2.94 -14.79 8.66
N ASN A 75 1.85 -15.17 7.99
CA ASN A 75 1.31 -16.53 8.08
C ASN A 75 2.02 -17.50 7.11
N GLY A 76 1.74 -18.80 7.23
CA GLY A 76 2.29 -19.82 6.34
C GLY A 76 1.92 -19.62 4.86
N ALA A 77 0.73 -19.09 4.56
CA ALA A 77 0.33 -18.79 3.19
C ALA A 77 1.18 -17.68 2.55
N TRP A 78 1.55 -16.66 3.32
CA TRP A 78 2.46 -15.62 2.88
C TRP A 78 3.85 -16.18 2.53
N LEU A 79 4.40 -17.04 3.39
CA LEU A 79 5.69 -17.68 3.15
C LEU A 79 5.65 -18.56 1.89
N ARG A 80 4.56 -19.32 1.69
CA ARG A 80 4.37 -20.14 0.48
C ARG A 80 4.19 -19.29 -0.79
N LEU A 81 3.45 -18.19 -0.70
CA LEU A 81 3.18 -17.31 -1.84
C LEU A 81 4.44 -16.59 -2.32
N TYR A 82 5.19 -16.00 -1.39
CA TYR A 82 6.37 -15.19 -1.72
C TYR A 82 7.69 -15.96 -1.69
N GLY A 83 7.71 -17.20 -1.20
CA GLY A 83 8.88 -18.07 -1.22
C GLY A 83 10.02 -17.64 -0.30
N TYR A 84 9.77 -16.74 0.66
CA TYR A 84 10.75 -16.39 1.69
C TYR A 84 10.62 -17.32 2.90
N SER A 85 11.73 -17.56 3.60
CA SER A 85 11.68 -18.14 4.94
C SER A 85 11.26 -17.09 5.96
N SER A 86 10.73 -17.54 7.11
CA SER A 86 10.34 -16.63 8.19
C SER A 86 11.49 -15.73 8.64
N GLY A 87 12.71 -16.28 8.79
CA GLY A 87 13.90 -15.52 9.19
C GLY A 87 14.35 -14.45 8.18
N MET A 88 14.03 -14.60 6.89
CA MET A 88 14.28 -13.56 5.89
C MET A 88 13.16 -12.52 5.84
N ALA A 89 11.92 -12.96 6.11
CA ALA A 89 10.74 -12.11 6.02
C ALA A 89 10.63 -11.17 7.22
N LEU A 90 10.71 -11.69 8.44
CA LEU A 90 10.51 -10.91 9.66
C LEU A 90 11.61 -9.86 9.85
N GLY A 91 11.23 -8.65 10.25
CA GLY A 91 12.14 -7.51 10.41
C GLY A 91 12.55 -6.82 9.09
N SER A 92 12.23 -7.41 7.95
CA SER A 92 12.47 -6.82 6.63
C SER A 92 11.31 -5.91 6.21
N ALA A 93 11.62 -4.82 5.50
CA ALA A 93 10.60 -3.91 4.98
C ALA A 93 9.74 -4.61 3.91
N VAL A 94 8.41 -4.58 4.06
CA VAL A 94 7.46 -5.24 3.14
C VAL A 94 7.73 -4.85 1.69
N GLU A 95 7.81 -3.55 1.43
CA GLU A 95 8.05 -3.00 0.09
C GLU A 95 9.33 -3.53 -0.55
N SER A 96 10.37 -3.73 0.26
CA SER A 96 11.65 -4.26 -0.23
C SER A 96 11.50 -5.69 -0.73
N LEU A 97 10.69 -6.51 -0.08
CA LEU A 97 10.51 -7.93 -0.42
C LEU A 97 9.57 -8.14 -1.59
N VAL A 98 8.44 -7.43 -1.61
CA VAL A 98 7.31 -7.78 -2.49
C VAL A 98 7.13 -6.88 -3.70
N ASN A 99 7.66 -5.65 -3.74
CA ASN A 99 7.40 -4.76 -4.87
C ASN A 99 8.28 -5.11 -6.08
N PRO A 100 7.77 -5.34 -7.29
CA PRO A 100 8.62 -5.57 -8.47
C PRO A 100 9.54 -4.37 -8.76
N LYS A 101 10.65 -4.63 -9.46
CA LYS A 101 11.49 -3.56 -10.00
C LYS A 101 10.61 -2.72 -10.96
N GLY A 102 10.63 -1.40 -10.80
CA GLY A 102 9.82 -0.49 -11.63
C GLY A 102 8.41 -0.20 -11.14
N LEU A 103 7.97 -0.75 -9.99
CA LEU A 103 6.70 -0.32 -9.38
C LEU A 103 6.73 1.18 -9.10
N SER A 104 5.72 1.92 -9.60
CA SER A 104 5.74 3.37 -9.56
C SER A 104 5.79 3.91 -8.14
N ALA A 105 6.67 4.90 -7.90
CA ALA A 105 6.79 5.55 -6.60
C ALA A 105 5.47 6.19 -6.14
N HIS A 106 4.67 6.68 -7.10
CA HIS A 106 3.34 7.21 -6.85
C HIS A 106 2.41 6.14 -6.25
N LEU A 107 2.37 4.94 -6.85
CA LEU A 107 1.50 3.86 -6.36
C LEU A 107 1.94 3.37 -4.97
N ARG A 108 3.25 3.19 -4.74
CA ARG A 108 3.79 2.83 -3.40
C ARG A 108 3.35 3.85 -2.34
N THR A 109 3.58 5.12 -2.62
CA THR A 109 3.20 6.23 -1.72
C THR A 109 1.70 6.28 -1.47
N LYS A 110 0.89 6.01 -2.51
CA LYS A 110 -0.57 5.96 -2.40
C LYS A 110 -1.02 4.81 -1.50
N ILE A 111 -0.50 3.61 -1.69
CA ILE A 111 -0.81 2.43 -0.86
C ILE A 111 -0.46 2.74 0.60
N TRP A 112 0.77 3.22 0.86
CA TRP A 112 1.25 3.51 2.20
C TRP A 112 0.39 4.54 2.93
N LYS A 113 0.20 5.74 2.32
CA LYS A 113 -0.59 6.82 2.93
C LYS A 113 -2.04 6.40 3.20
N ARG A 114 -2.64 5.66 2.28
CA ARG A 114 -4.05 5.23 2.39
C ARG A 114 -4.23 4.15 3.46
N SER A 115 -3.27 3.23 3.55
CA SER A 115 -3.23 2.22 4.62
C SER A 115 -3.17 2.88 6.00
N LEU A 116 -2.28 3.86 6.19
CA LEU A 116 -2.18 4.63 7.44
C LEU A 116 -3.43 5.48 7.73
N CYS A 117 -4.17 5.89 6.71
CA CYS A 117 -5.44 6.61 6.86
C CYS A 117 -6.63 5.69 7.20
N GLY A 118 -6.43 4.37 7.27
CA GLY A 118 -7.43 3.41 7.70
C GLY A 118 -7.44 2.13 6.88
N HIS A 119 -7.39 2.27 5.56
CA HIS A 119 -7.60 1.17 4.62
C HIS A 119 -7.13 1.56 3.21
N TRP A 120 -6.53 0.60 2.53
CA TRP A 120 -6.33 0.62 1.09
C TRP A 120 -6.76 -0.74 0.52
N CYS A 121 -7.32 -0.72 -0.68
CA CYS A 121 -7.71 -1.91 -1.42
C CYS A 121 -7.39 -1.67 -2.89
N GLY A 122 -6.95 -2.71 -3.57
CA GLY A 122 -6.72 -2.64 -4.99
C GLY A 122 -5.86 -3.77 -5.50
N ARG A 123 -5.72 -3.78 -6.82
CA ARG A 123 -4.94 -4.76 -7.54
C ARG A 123 -3.57 -4.20 -7.86
N LEU A 124 -2.52 -5.00 -7.63
CA LEU A 124 -1.15 -4.60 -7.91
C LEU A 124 -0.27 -5.80 -8.24
N LEU A 125 0.90 -5.51 -8.82
CA LEU A 125 1.93 -6.49 -9.09
C LEU A 125 2.85 -6.62 -7.88
N ASN A 126 3.06 -7.85 -7.44
CA ASN A 126 4.09 -8.21 -6.48
C ASN A 126 5.12 -9.14 -7.13
N ARG A 127 6.24 -9.35 -6.43
CA ARG A 127 7.29 -10.31 -6.77
C ARG A 127 7.55 -11.28 -5.62
N ASP A 128 7.96 -12.49 -5.95
CA ASP A 128 8.46 -13.47 -4.97
C ASP A 128 9.99 -13.39 -4.80
N ALA A 129 10.54 -14.21 -3.91
CA ALA A 129 11.97 -14.32 -3.63
C ALA A 129 12.81 -14.73 -4.86
N LYS A 130 12.20 -15.41 -5.84
CA LYS A 130 12.84 -15.80 -7.11
C LYS A 130 12.68 -14.71 -8.19
N GLY A 131 12.02 -13.60 -7.87
CA GLY A 131 11.78 -12.49 -8.78
C GLY A 131 10.60 -12.68 -9.72
N ARG A 132 9.81 -13.75 -9.58
CA ARG A 132 8.61 -13.94 -10.42
C ARG A 132 7.58 -12.89 -10.06
N VAL A 133 7.07 -12.18 -11.06
CA VAL A 133 6.07 -11.12 -10.89
C VAL A 133 4.67 -11.69 -11.11
N PHE A 134 3.75 -11.37 -10.21
CA PHE A 134 2.38 -11.86 -10.27
C PHE A 134 1.40 -10.83 -9.71
N LEU A 135 0.13 -10.99 -10.08
CA LEU A 135 -0.94 -10.09 -9.70
C LEU A 135 -1.57 -10.53 -8.39
N VAL A 136 -1.79 -9.57 -7.50
CA VAL A 136 -2.51 -9.79 -6.23
C VAL A 136 -3.63 -8.76 -6.08
N ASP A 137 -4.72 -9.19 -5.47
CA ASP A 137 -5.65 -8.27 -4.82
C ASP A 137 -5.15 -8.05 -3.38
N LEU A 138 -4.69 -6.84 -3.09
CA LEU A 138 -4.23 -6.43 -1.76
C LEU A 138 -5.32 -5.63 -1.05
N SER A 139 -5.54 -5.96 0.21
CA SER A 139 -6.34 -5.20 1.16
C SER A 139 -5.50 -4.91 2.39
N THR A 140 -5.47 -3.66 2.85
CA THR A 140 -4.75 -3.23 4.05
C THR A 140 -5.70 -2.72 5.12
N GLY A 141 -5.27 -2.77 6.38
CA GLY A 141 -6.08 -2.25 7.48
C GLY A 141 -5.25 -1.88 8.69
N LEU A 142 -5.82 -1.07 9.57
CA LEU A 142 -5.19 -0.76 10.85
C LEU A 142 -5.48 -1.87 11.87
N VAL A 143 -4.44 -2.31 12.56
CA VAL A 143 -4.54 -3.16 13.75
C VAL A 143 -4.39 -2.25 14.95
N ASN A 144 -5.46 -2.12 15.73
CA ASN A 144 -5.47 -1.29 16.92
C ASN A 144 -5.73 -2.15 18.17
N THR A 145 -5.27 -1.68 19.32
CA THR A 145 -5.74 -2.20 20.61
C THR A 145 -7.22 -1.86 20.82
N ALA A 146 -7.87 -2.48 21.81
CA ALA A 146 -9.22 -2.09 22.23
C ALA A 146 -9.28 -0.60 22.63
N ASP A 147 -8.21 -0.09 23.20
CA ASP A 147 -8.06 1.29 23.67
C ASP A 147 -7.80 2.28 22.51
N GLY A 148 -7.62 1.77 21.29
CA GLY A 148 -7.48 2.56 20.07
C GLY A 148 -6.04 2.91 19.70
N GLU A 149 -5.05 2.32 20.36
CA GLU A 149 -3.63 2.50 20.02
C GLU A 149 -3.28 1.69 18.77
N LEU A 150 -2.58 2.32 17.81
CA LEU A 150 -2.13 1.65 16.59
C LEU A 150 -0.92 0.76 16.89
N ILE A 151 -1.04 -0.52 16.58
CA ILE A 151 0.01 -1.53 16.85
C ILE A 151 0.49 -2.24 15.58
N GLY A 152 -0.16 -2.02 14.44
CA GLY A 152 0.29 -2.61 13.18
C GLY A 152 -0.55 -2.24 11.97
N LEU A 153 0.02 -2.49 10.80
CA LEU A 153 -0.65 -2.48 9.50
C LEU A 153 -0.86 -3.90 9.02
N LEU A 154 -2.12 -4.32 8.93
CA LEU A 154 -2.51 -5.59 8.34
C LEU A 154 -2.45 -5.48 6.82
N GLY A 155 -1.88 -6.49 6.17
CA GLY A 155 -1.96 -6.71 4.73
C GLY A 155 -2.51 -8.12 4.47
N VAL A 156 -3.53 -8.20 3.63
CA VAL A 156 -4.11 -9.45 3.12
C VAL A 156 -3.94 -9.46 1.61
N CYS A 157 -3.19 -10.42 1.11
CA CYS A 157 -2.89 -10.59 -0.31
C CYS A 157 -3.55 -11.88 -0.81
N THR A 158 -4.48 -11.73 -1.75
CA THR A 158 -5.07 -12.85 -2.46
C THR A 158 -4.42 -12.93 -3.85
N PRO A 159 -3.66 -13.99 -4.15
CA PRO A 159 -3.10 -14.17 -5.49
C PRO A 159 -4.21 -14.46 -6.49
N LEU A 160 -4.19 -13.77 -7.64
CA LEU A 160 -5.11 -14.08 -8.72
C LEU A 160 -4.60 -15.28 -9.51
N ARG A 161 -5.20 -16.46 -9.30
CA ARG A 161 -4.93 -17.64 -10.13
C ARG A 161 -5.42 -17.36 -11.56
N GLY A 162 -4.55 -17.52 -12.54
CA GLY A 162 -4.89 -17.42 -13.97
C GLY A 162 -4.55 -16.09 -14.65
N SER A 163 -4.04 -15.09 -13.94
CA SER A 163 -3.33 -13.97 -14.58
C SER A 163 -1.84 -14.12 -14.33
N ALA A 164 -1.21 -15.09 -15.00
CA ALA A 164 0.10 -14.76 -15.51
C ALA A 164 -0.12 -13.46 -16.28
N VAL A 165 0.47 -12.36 -15.83
CA VAL A 165 0.65 -11.24 -16.72
C VAL A 165 1.69 -11.76 -17.69
N THR A 166 1.25 -12.55 -18.68
CA THR A 166 2.09 -12.98 -19.77
C THR A 166 2.64 -11.71 -20.39
N ASP A 167 3.92 -11.76 -20.78
CA ASP A 167 4.61 -10.63 -21.38
C ASP A 167 3.79 -9.98 -22.50
N GLU A 168 2.89 -10.71 -23.16
CA GLU A 168 1.93 -10.19 -24.15
C GLU A 168 0.91 -9.16 -23.67
N LYS A 169 0.39 -9.24 -22.44
CA LYS A 169 -0.58 -8.23 -21.95
C LYS A 169 0.13 -6.95 -21.54
N ILE A 170 1.30 -7.05 -20.91
CA ILE A 170 2.16 -5.89 -20.64
C ILE A 170 2.67 -5.32 -21.96
N ASN A 171 3.19 -6.13 -22.87
CA ASN A 171 3.63 -5.68 -24.19
C ASN A 171 2.49 -5.03 -24.96
N ARG A 172 1.26 -5.58 -24.95
CA ARG A 172 0.12 -4.91 -25.59
C ARG A 172 -0.17 -3.54 -24.97
N LEU A 173 -0.14 -3.44 -23.64
CA LEU A 173 -0.39 -2.16 -22.97
C LEU A 173 0.74 -1.15 -23.23
N VAL A 174 1.99 -1.60 -23.18
CA VAL A 174 3.19 -0.80 -23.48
C VAL A 174 3.18 -0.33 -24.92
N MET A 175 2.92 -1.22 -25.88
CA MET A 175 2.82 -0.90 -27.31
C MET A 175 1.69 0.10 -27.55
N HIS A 176 0.52 -0.12 -26.95
CA HIS A 176 -0.59 0.81 -27.09
C HIS A 176 -0.27 2.20 -26.53
N HIS A 177 0.42 2.28 -25.37
CA HIS A 177 0.83 3.56 -24.80
C HIS A 177 1.94 4.23 -25.61
N GLN A 178 2.90 3.45 -26.14
CA GLN A 178 3.94 3.94 -27.05
C GLN A 178 3.33 4.52 -28.33
N GLU A 179 2.39 3.81 -28.97
CA GLU A 179 1.68 4.32 -30.16
C GLU A 179 0.91 5.61 -29.88
N THR A 180 0.28 5.71 -28.70
CA THR A 180 -0.46 6.90 -28.30
C THR A 180 0.48 8.10 -28.12
N LEU A 181 1.57 7.91 -27.38
CA LEU A 181 2.58 8.94 -27.17
C LEU A 181 3.28 9.34 -28.49
N SER A 182 3.57 8.38 -29.36
CA SER A 182 4.14 8.65 -30.69
C SER A 182 3.19 9.48 -31.57
N ARG A 183 1.89 9.19 -31.57
CA ARG A 183 0.90 10.02 -32.29
C ARG A 183 0.82 11.42 -31.72
N GLU A 184 0.77 11.56 -30.39
CA GLU A 184 0.73 12.87 -29.75
C GLU A 184 1.99 13.69 -30.08
N LEU A 185 3.17 13.07 -30.01
CA LEU A 185 4.43 13.71 -30.42
C LEU A 185 4.43 14.12 -31.89
N GLN A 186 3.89 13.28 -32.78
CA GLN A 186 3.81 13.59 -34.20
C GLN A 186 2.88 14.77 -34.47
N ILE A 187 1.69 14.80 -33.85
CA ILE A 187 0.75 15.92 -33.95
C ILE A 187 1.39 17.21 -33.43
N LEU A 188 2.11 17.13 -32.31
CA LEU A 188 2.84 18.27 -31.76
C LEU A 188 3.94 18.75 -32.72
N LEU A 189 4.70 17.84 -33.33
CA LEU A 189 5.71 18.18 -34.34
C LEU A 189 5.10 18.85 -35.57
N GLU A 190 4.03 18.28 -36.13
CA GLU A 190 3.32 18.84 -37.29
C GLU A 190 2.75 20.22 -36.97
N SER A 191 2.16 20.37 -35.78
CA SER A 191 1.63 21.67 -35.33
C SER A 191 2.72 22.72 -35.08
N ALA A 192 3.95 22.31 -34.74
CA ALA A 192 5.08 23.19 -34.55
C ALA A 192 5.71 23.58 -35.90
N LEU A 193 5.88 22.62 -36.81
CA LEU A 193 6.38 22.84 -38.17
C LEU A 193 5.44 23.71 -39.02
N LEU A 194 4.12 23.56 -38.85
CA LEU A 194 3.12 24.41 -39.51
C LEU A 194 3.01 25.82 -38.92
N LYS A 195 3.55 26.06 -37.71
CA LYS A 195 3.57 27.38 -37.08
C LYS A 195 4.82 28.20 -37.43
N ASP A 196 5.82 27.58 -38.05
CA ASP A 196 7.08 28.21 -38.46
C ASP A 196 7.07 28.74 -39.91
N GLU A 197 5.93 28.70 -40.62
CA GLU A 197 5.80 29.47 -41.86
C GLU A 197 5.90 30.97 -41.53
N PRO A 198 6.98 31.67 -41.96
CA PRO A 198 7.18 33.05 -41.61
C PRO A 198 6.09 33.87 -42.27
N ASN A 199 5.24 34.45 -41.43
CA ASN A 199 4.39 35.57 -41.78
C ASN A 199 5.31 36.74 -42.21
N GLY A 200 5.70 36.79 -43.48
CA GLY A 200 6.71 37.75 -43.92
C GLY A 200 7.04 37.74 -45.41
N ARG A 201 6.27 38.51 -46.18
CA ARG A 201 6.67 39.59 -47.11
C ARG A 201 5.65 39.65 -48.26
N ALA A 202 4.78 40.65 -48.30
CA ALA A 202 5.00 42.05 -48.68
C ALA A 202 4.43 42.29 -50.09
N SER A 203 3.52 43.25 -50.22
CA SER A 203 3.65 44.30 -51.22
C SER A 203 2.73 45.45 -50.88
N SER A 204 3.37 46.51 -50.40
CA SER A 204 3.02 47.90 -50.68
C SER A 204 2.63 48.10 -52.14
N VAL A 205 1.49 48.74 -52.41
CA VAL A 205 1.33 50.04 -53.11
C VAL A 205 -0.04 50.58 -52.74
#